data_AF-A0A1W6LD62-F1
#
_entry.id   AF-A0A1W6LD62-F1
#
_cell.length_a   1.000
_cell.length_b   1.000
_cell.length_c   1.000
_cell.angle_alpha   90.00
_cell.angle_beta   90.00
_cell.angle_gamma   90.00
#
_symmetry.space_group_name_H-M   'P 1'
#
loop_
_entity.id
_entity.type
_entity.pdbx_description
1 polymer ?
#
loop_
_entity_poly.entity_id
_entity_poly.type
_entity_poly.pdbx_seq_one_letter_code
_entity_poly.pdbx_strand_id
1 'polypeptide(L)'
;MCRIDPALHDEALKQEGVETVVMKGRPCPGHVFVASNAVKANASLGRWIDLCLEHNAALPAGKQKKPAARGSSKAGWRASRLDG
;
A
#
# COMPACT_ATOMS: atom_id res chain seq x y z
N MET A 1 -7.17 -5.31 0.54
CA MET A 1 -6.42 -5.59 -0.70
C MET A 1 -4.96 -5.66 -0.32
N CYS A 2 -4.29 -6.74 -0.71
CA CYS A 2 -2.89 -7.00 -0.40
C CYS A 2 -2.10 -7.13 -1.70
N ARG A 3 -0.87 -6.63 -1.68
CA ARG A 3 0.09 -6.83 -2.77
C ARG A 3 1.12 -7.84 -2.29
N ILE A 4 1.18 -8.97 -2.97
CA ILE A 4 2.02 -10.11 -2.63
C ILE A 4 2.91 -10.45 -3.81
N ASP A 5 3.87 -11.35 -3.59
CA ASP A 5 4.67 -11.89 -4.68
C ASP A 5 3.75 -12.58 -5.72
N PRO A 6 3.87 -12.25 -7.01
CA PRO A 6 3.14 -12.94 -8.08
C PRO A 6 3.32 -14.47 -8.07
N ALA A 7 4.46 -14.98 -7.59
CA ALA A 7 4.72 -16.41 -7.46
C ALA A 7 3.84 -17.08 -6.38
N LEU A 8 3.42 -16.33 -5.37
CA LEU A 8 2.54 -16.80 -4.29
C LEU A 8 1.06 -16.56 -4.59
N HIS A 9 0.75 -15.94 -5.73
CA HIS A 9 -0.61 -15.56 -6.10
C HIS A 9 -1.54 -16.76 -6.24
N ASP A 10 -1.13 -17.78 -6.99
CA ASP A 10 -1.94 -19.00 -7.19
C ASP A 10 -2.14 -19.78 -5.90
N GLU A 11 -1.18 -19.74 -4.98
CA GLU A 11 -1.32 -20.35 -3.65
C GLU A 11 -2.29 -19.56 -2.77
N ALA A 12 -2.20 -18.23 -2.79
CA ALA A 12 -3.12 -17.36 -2.06
C ALA A 12 -4.58 -17.55 -2.48
N LEU A 13 -4.85 -17.77 -3.77
CA LEU A 13 -6.20 -18.02 -4.30
C LEU A 13 -6.82 -19.35 -3.85
N LYS A 14 -6.03 -20.30 -3.36
CA LYS A 14 -6.56 -21.55 -2.78
C LYS A 14 -7.20 -21.33 -1.41
N GLN A 15 -6.91 -20.20 -0.78
CA GLN A 15 -7.43 -19.86 0.53
C GLN A 15 -8.84 -19.30 0.42
N GLU A 16 -9.74 -19.77 1.30
CA GLU A 16 -11.12 -19.30 1.30
C GLU A 16 -11.22 -17.80 1.55
N GLY A 17 -12.04 -17.11 0.76
CA GLY A 17 -12.22 -15.67 0.85
C GLY A 17 -11.07 -14.86 0.24
N VAL A 18 -10.23 -15.46 -0.61
CA VAL A 18 -9.20 -14.75 -1.37
C VAL A 18 -9.53 -14.74 -2.86
N GLU A 19 -9.47 -13.56 -3.48
CA GLU A 19 -9.81 -13.37 -4.88
C GLU A 19 -8.77 -12.50 -5.59
N THR A 20 -8.58 -12.72 -6.90
CA THR A 20 -7.67 -11.88 -7.71
C THR A 20 -8.30 -10.51 -7.93
N VAL A 21 -7.51 -9.45 -7.74
CA VAL A 21 -7.94 -8.10 -8.10
C VAL A 21 -8.01 -7.97 -9.62
N VAL A 22 -9.16 -7.53 -10.13
CA VAL A 22 -9.34 -7.21 -11.55
C VAL A 22 -9.33 -5.69 -11.71
N MET A 23 -8.35 -5.16 -12.46
CA MET A 23 -8.26 -3.73 -12.76
C MET A 23 -8.57 -3.49 -14.23
N LYS A 24 -9.61 -2.68 -14.51
CA LYS A 24 -10.06 -2.36 -15.89
C LYS A 24 -10.31 -3.62 -16.75
N GLY A 25 -10.91 -4.65 -16.16
CA GLY A 25 -11.24 -5.91 -16.85
C GLY A 25 -10.05 -6.86 -17.04
N ARG A 26 -8.87 -6.57 -16.47
CA ARG A 26 -7.72 -7.48 -16.51
C ARG A 26 -7.35 -7.97 -15.11
N PRO A 27 -7.16 -9.28 -14.89
CA PRO A 27 -6.64 -9.78 -13.63
C PRO A 27 -5.22 -9.24 -13.41
N CYS A 28 -4.95 -8.74 -12.21
CA CYS A 28 -3.66 -8.24 -11.80
C CYS A 28 -2.96 -9.29 -10.92
N PRO A 29 -2.07 -10.13 -11.49
CA PRO A 29 -1.31 -11.09 -10.70
C PRO A 29 -0.45 -10.36 -9.66
N GLY A 30 -0.39 -10.92 -8.45
CA GLY A 30 0.25 -10.31 -7.27
C GLY A 30 -0.65 -9.34 -6.51
N HIS A 31 -1.89 -9.09 -6.96
CA HIS A 31 -2.88 -8.31 -6.24
C HIS A 31 -4.07 -9.17 -5.85
N VAL A 32 -4.32 -9.29 -4.54
CA VAL A 32 -5.42 -10.09 -4.01
C VAL A 32 -6.35 -9.28 -3.11
N PHE A 33 -7.65 -9.56 -3.20
CA PHE A 33 -8.62 -9.21 -2.19
C PHE A 33 -8.71 -10.34 -1.17
N VAL A 34 -8.59 -9.99 0.10
CA VAL A 34 -8.79 -10.90 1.20
C VAL A 34 -10.03 -10.42 1.94
N ALA A 35 -11.05 -11.27 2.01
CA ALA A 35 -12.30 -10.97 2.68
C ALA A 35 -12.12 -10.90 4.20
N SER A 36 -12.98 -10.13 4.86
CA SER A 36 -12.89 -9.88 6.31
C SER A 36 -13.00 -11.16 7.14
N ASN A 37 -13.69 -12.18 6.64
CA ASN A 37 -13.78 -13.50 7.26
C ASN A 37 -12.42 -14.22 7.33
N ALA A 38 -11.57 -14.06 6.32
CA ALA A 38 -10.26 -14.70 6.22
C ALA A 38 -9.18 -14.01 7.09
N VAL A 39 -9.46 -12.81 7.62
CA VAL A 39 -8.55 -12.02 8.47
C VAL A 39 -9.09 -11.76 9.88
N LYS A 40 -10.08 -12.54 10.33
CA LYS A 40 -10.66 -12.37 11.68
C LYS A 40 -9.64 -12.57 12.81
N ALA A 41 -8.68 -13.48 12.62
CA ALA A 41 -7.63 -13.72 13.59
C ALA A 41 -6.43 -12.81 13.33
N ASN A 42 -5.85 -12.26 14.40
CA ASN A 42 -4.66 -11.43 14.34
C ASN A 42 -3.48 -12.15 13.67
N ALA A 43 -3.34 -13.47 13.88
CA ALA A 43 -2.31 -14.27 13.22
C ALA A 43 -2.52 -14.34 11.70
N SER A 44 -3.76 -14.50 11.23
CA SER A 44 -4.09 -14.49 9.81
C SER A 44 -3.80 -13.14 9.18
N LEU A 45 -4.21 -12.05 9.85
CA LEU A 45 -3.91 -10.69 9.39
C LEU A 45 -2.40 -10.43 9.37
N GLY A 46 -1.67 -10.84 10.41
CA GLY A 46 -0.21 -10.72 10.51
C GLY A 46 0.49 -11.40 9.34
N ARG A 47 0.11 -12.63 9.00
CA ARG A 47 0.65 -13.33 7.81
C ARG A 47 0.50 -12.51 6.53
N TRP A 48 -0.67 -11.90 6.30
CA TRP A 48 -0.88 -11.08 5.09
C TRP A 48 -0.03 -9.82 5.09
N ILE A 49 0.18 -9.21 6.26
CA ILE A 49 1.09 -8.07 6.43
C ILE A 49 2.52 -8.49 6.12
N ASP A 50 2.98 -9.60 6.67
CA ASP A 50 4.34 -10.13 6.48
C ASP A 50 4.61 -10.43 5.00
N LEU A 51 3.67 -11.10 4.30
CA LEU A 51 3.77 -11.34 2.85
C LEU A 51 3.93 -10.05 2.03
N CYS A 52 3.21 -8.98 2.42
CA CYS A 52 3.34 -7.70 1.75
C CYS A 52 4.70 -7.03 2.03
N LEU A 53 5.18 -7.13 3.28
CA LEU A 53 6.47 -6.55 3.68
C LEU A 53 7.64 -7.28 3.03
N GLU A 54 7.59 -8.61 2.96
CA GLU A 54 8.60 -9.44 2.31
C GLU A 54 8.68 -9.12 0.81
N HIS A 55 7.54 -9.01 0.13
CA HIS A 55 7.52 -8.57 -1.28
C HIS A 55 8.16 -7.19 -1.44
N ASN A 56 7.85 -6.23 -0.56
CA ASN A 56 8.44 -4.89 -0.62
C ASN A 56 9.96 -4.90 -0.40
N ALA A 57 10.46 -5.77 0.47
CA ALA A 57 11.89 -5.92 0.73
C ALA A 57 12.64 -6.55 -0.46
N ALA A 58 11.99 -7.44 -1.21
CA ALA A 58 12.55 -8.06 -2.41
C ALA A 58 12.59 -7.09 -3.62
N LEU A 59 11.80 -6.01 -3.59
CA LEU A 59 11.86 -5.01 -4.66
C LEU A 59 13.18 -4.22 -4.59
N PRO A 60 13.80 -3.92 -5.74
CA PRO A 60 14.95 -3.03 -5.76
C PRO A 60 14.53 -1.70 -5.13
N ALA A 61 15.30 -1.23 -4.14
CA ALA A 61 15.04 0.04 -3.48
C ALA A 61 14.81 1.11 -4.54
N GLY A 62 13.57 1.61 -4.61
CA GLY A 62 13.21 2.62 -5.60
C GLY A 62 14.15 3.81 -5.44
N LYS A 63 14.65 4.35 -6.57
CA LYS A 63 15.47 5.57 -6.56
C LYS A 63 14.79 6.59 -5.66
N GLN A 64 15.44 7.00 -4.57
CA GLN A 64 14.92 8.06 -3.72
C GLN A 64 14.61 9.26 -4.62
N LYS A 65 13.34 9.58 -4.79
CA LYS A 65 12.97 10.83 -5.45
C LYS A 65 13.47 11.93 -4.53
N LYS A 66 14.47 12.69 -5.01
CA LYS A 66 14.93 13.92 -4.39
C LYS A 66 13.67 14.70 -3.99
N PRO A 67 13.48 15.05 -2.71
CA PRO A 67 12.26 15.73 -2.28
C PRO A 67 12.10 16.95 -3.18
N ALA A 68 11.00 16.98 -3.95
CA ALA A 68 10.68 18.15 -4.75
C ALA A 68 10.68 19.31 -3.77
N ALA A 69 11.52 20.32 -4.04
CA ALA A 69 11.71 21.45 -3.15
C ALA A 69 10.33 21.96 -2.74
N ARG A 70 9.98 21.74 -1.47
CA ARG A 70 8.77 22.29 -0.88
C ARG A 70 9.01 23.78 -0.90
N GLY A 71 8.40 24.47 -1.87
CA GLY A 71 8.54 25.91 -2.02
C GLY A 71 8.34 26.54 -0.66
N SER A 72 9.36 27.23 -0.16
CA SER A 72 9.27 28.03 1.06
C SER A 72 8.32 29.18 0.76
N SER A 73 7.01 28.96 0.91
CA SER A 73 6.06 30.05 1.12
C SER A 73 6.36 30.65 2.49
N LYS A 74 7.34 31.54 2.55
CA LYS A 74 7.48 32.46 3.69
C LYS A 74 6.22 33.31 3.71
N ALA A 75 5.34 32.97 4.66
CA ALA A 75 4.44 33.84 5.40
C ALA A 75 4.27 35.27 4.82
N GLY A 76 3.24 35.43 3.99
CA GLY A 76 2.64 36.73 3.66
C GLY A 76 1.49 37.11 4.58
N TRP A 77 1.43 36.58 5.82
CA TRP A 77 0.44 36.99 6.81
C TRP A 77 1.01 38.17 7.59
N ARG A 78 1.04 39.36 6.98
CA ARG A 78 1.16 40.61 7.75
C ARG A 78 -0.13 40.79 8.51
N ALA A 79 -0.09 40.44 9.79
CA ALA A 79 -1.10 40.77 10.76
C ALA A 79 -1.39 42.28 10.69
N SER A 80 -2.65 42.61 10.39
CA SER A 80 -3.19 43.91 10.67
C SER A 80 -3.25 44.06 12.19
N ARG A 81 -2.30 44.79 12.77
CA ARG A 81 -2.37 45.30 14.14
C ARG A 81 -1.52 46.57 14.28
N LEU A 82 -2.27 47.65 14.50
CA LEU A 82 -2.00 48.76 15.42
C LEU A 82 -0.89 49.74 15.02
N ASP A 83 -1.34 50.87 14.47
CA ASP A 83 -0.88 52.25 14.70
C ASP A 83 -1.90 53.13 13.95
N GLY A 84 -2.64 54.08 14.52
CA GLY A 84 -2.84 54.60 15.86
C GLY A 84 -4.08 55.52 15.83
#